data_AF-A0A154PPH7-F1
#
_entry.id   AF-A0A154PPH7-F1
#
_cell.length_a   1.000
_cell.length_b   1.000
_cell.length_c   1.000
_cell.angle_alpha   90.00
_cell.angle_beta   90.00
_cell.angle_gamma   90.00
#
_symmetry.space_group_name_H-M   'P 1'
#
loop_
_entity.id
_entity.type
_entity.pdbx_description
1 polymer ?
#
loop_
_entity_poly.entity_id
_entity_poly.type
_entity_poly.pdbx_seq_one_letter_code
_entity_poly.pdbx_strand_id
1 'polypeptide(L)'
;MRSQVESGAELFARLNGKPSLRGLDDTLFLEGPGNTDTIEINGEHSTGKTLLLSRLVAKCILPDYNGTVRIKGCSASVVLINTDHHFQVSQLIEIMTNIVNVAYATPFTFDTINSDIDKINAVRNSLRNLRIIDCYSSEQFRLTLRTLDDLFLSNAGIALLAIDSITAYYWQDRENCVISIDSYVSKLLRLVKMHTNRFNVTTIYTKLPASVDNCKGKQLMANHSANTIEYKIHLRKIHGSQNFTCILETGQSSKRMRYSILSSGIKWLADQGEG
;
A
#
# COMPACT_ATOMS: atom_id res chain seq x y z
N MET A 1 1.00 25.82 -21.08
CA MET A 1 -0.14 25.40 -20.24
C MET A 1 -1.29 25.10 -21.21
N ARG A 2 -1.57 23.83 -21.52
CA ARG A 2 -2.74 23.50 -22.35
C ARG A 2 -3.97 23.61 -21.45
N SER A 3 -4.90 24.50 -21.78
CA SER A 3 -6.23 24.51 -21.17
C SER A 3 -6.87 23.17 -21.52
N GLN A 4 -6.95 22.28 -20.55
CA GLN A 4 -7.69 21.04 -20.67
C GLN A 4 -9.11 21.37 -20.21
N VAL A 5 -10.07 21.31 -21.14
CA VAL A 5 -11.49 21.44 -20.80
C VAL A 5 -11.86 20.18 -20.02
N GLU A 6 -12.17 20.34 -18.74
CA GLU A 6 -12.61 19.24 -17.88
C GLU A 6 -14.13 19.24 -17.74
N SER A 7 -14.72 18.04 -17.62
CA SER A 7 -16.15 17.91 -17.33
C SER A 7 -16.46 18.23 -15.87
N GLY A 8 -17.71 18.58 -15.56
CA GLY A 8 -18.12 18.80 -14.17
C GLY A 8 -17.89 17.57 -13.29
N ALA A 9 -18.11 16.37 -13.82
CA ALA A 9 -17.85 15.12 -13.11
C ALA A 9 -16.35 14.92 -12.80
N GLU A 10 -15.47 15.26 -13.73
CA GLU A 10 -14.01 15.22 -13.50
C GLU A 10 -13.58 16.20 -12.41
N LEU A 11 -14.14 17.41 -12.43
CA LEU A 11 -13.87 18.41 -11.41
C LEU A 11 -14.31 17.92 -10.02
N PHE A 12 -15.53 17.36 -9.91
CA PHE A 12 -16.01 16.80 -8.64
C PHE A 12 -15.18 15.61 -8.15
N ALA A 13 -14.77 14.70 -9.04
CA ALA A 13 -13.93 13.58 -8.67
C ALA A 13 -12.55 14.02 -8.11
N ARG A 14 -12.03 15.17 -8.58
CA ARG A 14 -10.77 15.76 -8.10
C ARG A 14 -10.93 16.55 -6.81
N LEU A 15 -12.03 17.30 -6.66
CA LEU A 15 -12.26 18.19 -5.52
C LEU A 15 -12.92 17.49 -4.32
N ASN A 16 -13.61 16.37 -4.55
CA ASN A 16 -14.23 15.63 -3.46
C ASN A 16 -13.16 15.17 -2.47
N GLY A 17 -13.43 15.42 -1.19
CA GLY A 17 -12.59 14.93 -0.10
C GLY A 17 -12.50 13.42 -0.16
N LYS A 18 -11.28 12.90 -0.30
CA LYS A 18 -11.03 11.46 -0.25
C LYS A 18 -11.17 10.95 1.18
N PRO A 19 -11.64 9.71 1.38
CA PRO A 19 -11.58 9.06 2.68
C PRO A 19 -10.18 9.18 3.29
N SER A 20 -10.12 9.59 4.56
CA SER A 20 -8.85 9.71 5.26
C SER A 20 -8.25 8.34 5.54
N LEU A 21 -6.95 8.17 5.28
CA LEU A 21 -6.22 6.96 5.63
C LEU A 21 -5.62 7.01 7.05
N ARG A 22 -6.18 7.87 7.92
CA ARG A 22 -5.90 7.82 9.36
C ARG A 22 -6.27 6.47 9.93
N GLY A 23 -5.39 5.90 10.75
CA GLY A 23 -5.57 4.56 11.33
C GLY A 23 -5.23 3.39 10.41
N LEU A 24 -4.59 3.64 9.26
CA LEU A 24 -4.14 2.59 8.34
C LEU A 24 -3.19 1.58 9.03
N ASP A 25 -2.23 2.09 9.81
CA ASP A 25 -1.45 1.33 10.78
C ASP A 25 -0.82 2.32 11.79
N ASP A 26 -1.28 2.30 13.04
CA ASP A 26 -0.84 3.25 14.08
C ASP A 26 0.65 3.11 14.45
N THR A 27 1.27 1.96 14.12
CA THR A 27 2.69 1.70 14.44
C THR A 27 3.60 2.31 13.38
N LEU A 28 3.17 2.25 12.11
CA LEU A 28 3.86 2.80 10.94
C LEU A 28 3.51 4.27 10.68
N PHE A 29 2.25 4.66 10.86
CA PHE A 29 1.72 5.96 10.45
C PHE A 29 0.92 6.59 11.60
N LEU A 30 1.59 7.31 12.50
CA LEU A 30 0.95 7.89 13.69
C LEU A 30 -0.27 8.76 13.34
N GLU A 31 -0.15 9.61 12.32
CA GLU A 31 -1.21 10.50 11.84
C GLU A 31 -1.90 9.99 10.55
N GLY A 32 -1.58 8.76 10.13
CA GLY A 32 -1.89 8.26 8.78
C GLY A 32 -1.08 8.93 7.66
N PRO A 33 -1.00 8.32 6.48
CA PRO A 33 -0.42 8.97 5.31
C PRO A 33 -1.34 10.05 4.76
N GLY A 34 -0.75 11.10 4.20
CA GLY A 34 -1.44 12.11 3.41
C GLY A 34 -1.99 11.55 2.09
N ASN A 35 -3.00 12.24 1.55
CA ASN A 35 -3.72 11.83 0.35
C ASN A 35 -2.86 11.84 -0.93
N THR A 36 -1.63 12.36 -0.89
CA THR A 36 -0.68 12.34 -2.02
C THR A 36 0.62 11.64 -1.68
N ASP A 37 0.68 11.03 -0.50
CA ASP A 37 1.91 10.42 -0.01
C ASP A 37 2.21 9.14 -0.78
N THR A 38 3.49 8.88 -0.90
CA THR A 38 4.06 7.70 -1.54
C THR A 38 4.78 6.88 -0.49
N ILE A 39 4.34 5.64 -0.33
CA ILE A 39 4.88 4.67 0.62
C ILE A 39 5.59 3.56 -0.17
N GLU A 40 6.88 3.42 0.08
CA GLU A 40 7.70 2.34 -0.46
C GLU A 40 7.81 1.21 0.55
N ILE A 41 7.54 -0.03 0.12
CA ILE A 41 7.84 -1.25 0.89
C ILE A 41 8.96 -2.00 0.17
N ASN A 42 10.15 -2.02 0.77
CA ASN A 42 11.30 -2.72 0.24
C ASN A 42 11.79 -3.80 1.22
N GLY A 43 12.56 -4.75 0.70
CA GLY A 43 13.11 -5.85 1.50
C GLY A 43 13.31 -7.12 0.70
N GLU A 44 14.14 -8.02 1.21
CA GLU A 44 14.47 -9.29 0.56
C GLU A 44 13.24 -10.20 0.30
N HIS A 45 13.45 -11.27 -0.46
CA HIS A 45 12.42 -12.30 -0.63
C HIS A 45 12.01 -12.88 0.73
N SER A 46 10.71 -13.16 0.89
CA SER A 46 10.16 -13.76 2.11
C SER A 46 10.32 -12.92 3.38
N THR A 47 10.39 -11.58 3.27
CA THR A 47 10.30 -10.66 4.43
C THR A 47 8.87 -10.20 4.73
N GLY A 48 7.89 -10.61 3.92
CA GLY A 48 6.48 -10.27 4.12
C GLY A 48 6.01 -8.98 3.44
N LYS A 49 6.68 -8.51 2.37
CA LYS A 49 6.29 -7.29 1.63
C LYS A 49 4.82 -7.31 1.18
N THR A 50 4.45 -8.33 0.39
CA THR A 50 3.06 -8.53 -0.06
C THR A 50 2.11 -8.73 1.11
N LEU A 51 2.53 -9.43 2.17
CA LEU A 51 1.71 -9.61 3.38
C LEU A 51 1.43 -8.29 4.10
N LEU A 52 2.43 -7.41 4.20
CA LEU A 52 2.27 -6.06 4.76
C LEU A 52 1.30 -5.27 3.89
N LEU A 53 1.51 -5.25 2.58
CA LEU A 53 0.64 -4.57 1.63
C LEU A 53 -0.82 -5.07 1.77
N SER A 54 -1.04 -6.38 1.79
CA SER A 54 -2.36 -7.00 1.99
C SER A 54 -3.01 -6.55 3.29
N ARG A 55 -2.25 -6.42 4.39
CA ARG A 55 -2.77 -5.91 5.65
C ARG A 55 -3.19 -4.44 5.56
N LEU A 56 -2.39 -3.59 4.91
CA LEU A 56 -2.72 -2.19 4.70
C LEU A 56 -3.97 -2.06 3.81
N VAL A 57 -4.06 -2.85 2.73
CA VAL A 57 -5.25 -2.91 1.87
C VAL A 57 -6.48 -3.36 2.66
N ALA A 58 -6.37 -4.41 3.49
CA ALA A 58 -7.45 -4.88 4.35
C ALA A 58 -7.96 -3.78 5.28
N LYS A 59 -7.05 -3.07 5.97
CA LYS A 59 -7.41 -1.95 6.84
C LYS A 59 -8.07 -0.79 6.08
N CYS A 60 -7.59 -0.51 4.87
CA CYS A 60 -8.12 0.54 4.02
C CYS A 60 -9.59 0.28 3.63
N ILE A 61 -9.90 -0.95 3.18
CA ILE A 61 -11.25 -1.30 2.68
C ILE A 61 -12.27 -1.64 3.76
N LEU A 62 -11.81 -2.07 4.95
CA LEU A 62 -12.68 -2.34 6.10
C LEU A 62 -13.32 -1.04 6.62
N PRO A 63 -14.52 -1.11 7.22
CA PRO A 63 -15.15 0.06 7.79
C PRO A 63 -14.54 0.46 9.14
N ASP A 64 -14.71 1.72 9.55
CA ASP A 64 -14.37 2.14 10.92
C ASP A 64 -15.29 1.48 11.95
N TYR A 65 -16.58 1.37 11.62
CA TYR A 65 -17.62 0.77 12.46
C TYR A 65 -18.46 -0.26 11.70
N ASN A 66 -18.88 -1.32 12.39
CA ASN A 66 -19.94 -2.21 11.93
C ASN A 66 -21.01 -2.29 13.04
N GLY A 67 -22.11 -1.56 12.85
CA GLY A 67 -23.07 -1.31 13.93
C GLY A 67 -22.40 -0.53 15.07
N THR A 68 -22.39 -1.10 16.28
CA THR A 68 -21.77 -0.51 17.47
C THR A 68 -20.29 -0.90 17.65
N VAL A 69 -19.78 -1.84 16.87
CA VAL A 69 -18.41 -2.36 17.00
C VAL A 69 -17.43 -1.53 16.18
N ARG A 70 -16.36 -1.04 16.82
CA ARG A 70 -15.30 -0.28 16.14
C ARG A 70 -14.20 -1.21 15.61
N ILE A 71 -14.17 -1.39 14.29
CA ILE A 71 -13.18 -2.20 13.57
C ILE A 71 -11.88 -1.41 13.30
N LYS A 72 -11.97 -0.08 13.26
CA LYS A 72 -10.85 0.83 12.92
C LYS A 72 -10.30 0.56 11.52
N GLY A 73 -11.16 0.46 10.52
CA GLY A 73 -10.79 0.56 9.09
C GLY A 73 -11.03 1.97 8.54
N CYS A 74 -10.66 2.20 7.28
CA CYS A 74 -10.73 3.53 6.67
C CYS A 74 -11.98 3.77 5.78
N SER A 75 -12.79 2.74 5.54
CA SER A 75 -13.97 2.80 4.65
C SER A 75 -13.64 3.35 3.24
N ALA A 76 -12.45 3.04 2.73
CA ALA A 76 -11.93 3.60 1.48
C ALA A 76 -11.89 2.55 0.36
N SER A 77 -11.93 3.00 -0.91
CA SER A 77 -11.69 2.09 -2.05
C SER A 77 -10.21 2.03 -2.43
N VAL A 78 -9.79 0.86 -2.89
CA VAL A 78 -8.41 0.54 -3.26
C VAL A 78 -8.37 0.01 -4.68
N VAL A 79 -7.43 0.51 -5.48
CA VAL A 79 -7.00 -0.15 -6.72
C VAL A 79 -5.68 -0.86 -6.45
N LEU A 80 -5.63 -2.18 -6.65
CA LEU A 80 -4.42 -2.97 -6.58
C LEU A 80 -4.00 -3.38 -8.00
N ILE A 81 -2.82 -2.95 -8.42
CA ILE A 81 -2.16 -3.43 -9.62
C ILE A 81 -1.24 -4.58 -9.23
N ASN A 82 -1.59 -5.79 -9.66
CA ASN A 82 -0.89 -7.02 -9.35
C ASN A 82 -0.03 -7.42 -10.56
N THR A 83 1.28 -7.35 -10.42
CA THR A 83 2.23 -7.64 -11.52
C THR A 83 3.11 -8.85 -11.22
N ASP A 84 3.36 -9.15 -9.93
CA ASP A 84 4.14 -10.32 -9.49
C ASP A 84 3.25 -11.52 -9.13
N HIS A 85 1.93 -11.33 -9.12
CA HIS A 85 0.92 -12.35 -8.77
C HIS A 85 1.13 -13.06 -7.42
N HIS A 86 1.89 -12.46 -6.51
CA HIS A 86 2.05 -12.93 -5.14
C HIS A 86 0.86 -12.60 -4.25
N PHE A 87 0.07 -11.58 -4.62
CA PHE A 87 -1.12 -11.19 -3.88
C PHE A 87 -2.21 -12.26 -3.98
N GLN A 88 -2.69 -12.73 -2.84
CA GLN A 88 -3.74 -13.74 -2.74
C GLN A 88 -4.97 -13.18 -2.03
N VAL A 89 -6.13 -13.22 -2.71
CA VAL A 89 -7.40 -12.76 -2.14
C VAL A 89 -7.80 -13.58 -0.92
N SER A 90 -7.50 -14.88 -0.89
CA SER A 90 -7.72 -15.75 0.28
C SER A 90 -6.97 -15.24 1.51
N GLN A 91 -5.71 -14.85 1.35
CA GLN A 91 -4.90 -14.27 2.42
C GLN A 91 -5.44 -12.92 2.87
N LEU A 92 -5.91 -12.07 1.95
CA LEU A 92 -6.59 -10.83 2.30
C LEU A 92 -7.82 -11.10 3.18
N ILE A 93 -8.67 -12.05 2.79
CA ILE A 93 -9.89 -12.42 3.54
C ILE A 93 -9.53 -12.93 4.94
N GLU A 94 -8.49 -13.75 5.08
CA GLU A 94 -8.01 -14.22 6.38
C GLU A 94 -7.57 -13.05 7.28
N ILE A 95 -6.80 -12.12 6.72
CA ILE A 95 -6.35 -10.91 7.45
C ILE A 95 -7.55 -10.05 7.87
N MET A 96 -8.50 -9.81 6.97
CA MET A 96 -9.71 -9.03 7.25
C MET A 96 -10.54 -9.69 8.36
N THR A 97 -10.73 -11.01 8.26
CA THR A 97 -11.48 -11.79 9.26
C THR A 97 -10.81 -11.72 10.62
N ASN A 98 -9.48 -11.82 10.68
CA ASN A 98 -8.74 -11.67 11.93
C ASN A 98 -8.91 -10.26 12.54
N ILE A 99 -8.80 -9.19 11.73
CA ILE A 99 -8.99 -7.81 12.20
C ILE A 99 -10.40 -7.64 12.78
N VAL A 100 -11.42 -8.14 12.08
CA VAL A 100 -12.81 -8.09 12.53
C VAL A 100 -13.00 -8.91 13.82
N ASN A 101 -12.49 -10.13 13.89
CA ASN A 101 -12.61 -10.98 15.08
C ASN A 101 -12.00 -10.31 16.32
N VAL A 102 -10.83 -9.69 16.19
CA VAL A 102 -10.19 -8.95 17.29
C VAL A 102 -11.05 -7.77 17.75
N ALA A 103 -11.72 -7.06 16.84
CA ALA A 103 -12.61 -5.97 17.20
C ALA A 103 -13.84 -6.46 18.00
N TYR A 104 -14.45 -7.56 17.56
CA TYR A 104 -15.62 -8.16 18.22
C TYR A 104 -15.29 -8.87 19.54
N ALA A 105 -14.04 -9.26 19.76
CA ALA A 105 -13.60 -9.87 21.03
C ALA A 105 -13.45 -8.85 22.18
N THR A 106 -13.61 -7.55 21.90
CA THR A 106 -13.48 -6.52 22.94
C THR A 106 -14.70 -6.51 23.87
N PRO A 107 -14.52 -6.53 25.21
CA PRO A 107 -15.57 -6.86 26.20
C PRO A 107 -16.72 -5.85 26.35
N PHE A 108 -16.86 -4.87 25.45
CA PHE A 108 -17.88 -3.82 25.52
C PHE A 108 -19.13 -4.08 24.66
N THR A 109 -19.21 -5.23 23.96
CA THR A 109 -20.33 -5.51 23.03
C THR A 109 -21.38 -6.41 23.69
N PHE A 110 -22.60 -5.90 23.87
CA PHE A 110 -23.71 -6.56 24.57
C PHE A 110 -24.59 -7.47 23.69
N ASP A 111 -24.38 -7.52 22.37
CA ASP A 111 -25.27 -8.24 21.43
C ASP A 111 -24.62 -9.49 20.83
N THR A 112 -24.87 -10.65 21.44
CA THR A 112 -24.27 -11.95 21.06
C THR A 112 -25.05 -12.73 20.01
N ILE A 113 -26.28 -12.33 19.65
CA ILE A 113 -27.21 -13.22 18.93
C ILE A 113 -26.96 -13.27 17.40
N ASN A 114 -26.38 -12.22 16.79
CA ASN A 114 -26.12 -12.17 15.33
C ASN A 114 -24.65 -11.88 14.94
N SER A 115 -23.73 -11.94 15.91
CA SER A 115 -22.37 -11.41 15.73
C SER A 115 -21.58 -12.04 14.58
N ASP A 116 -21.74 -13.34 14.30
CA ASP A 116 -20.98 -14.01 13.24
C ASP A 116 -21.47 -13.64 11.82
N ILE A 117 -22.78 -13.45 11.66
CA ILE A 117 -23.36 -12.98 10.40
C ILE A 117 -22.86 -11.55 10.12
N ASP A 118 -22.83 -10.71 11.14
CA ASP A 118 -22.36 -9.33 11.03
C ASP A 118 -20.86 -9.26 10.66
N LYS A 119 -20.02 -10.11 11.25
CA LYS A 119 -18.59 -10.24 10.90
C LYS A 119 -18.41 -10.63 9.43
N ILE A 120 -19.14 -11.65 8.97
CA ILE A 120 -19.08 -12.12 7.57
C ILE A 120 -19.54 -11.02 6.61
N ASN A 121 -20.62 -10.31 6.96
CA ASN A 121 -21.13 -9.21 6.16
C ASN A 121 -20.16 -8.02 6.09
N ALA A 122 -19.48 -7.70 7.20
CA ALA A 122 -18.44 -6.66 7.21
C ALA A 122 -17.33 -6.99 6.20
N VAL A 123 -16.80 -8.21 6.22
CA VAL A 123 -15.75 -8.65 5.28
C VAL A 123 -16.29 -8.64 3.84
N ARG A 124 -17.45 -9.25 3.60
CA ARG A 124 -18.05 -9.36 2.26
C ARG A 124 -18.34 -7.99 1.63
N ASN A 125 -18.91 -7.07 2.40
CA ASN A 125 -19.23 -5.73 1.90
C ASN A 125 -17.97 -4.92 1.61
N SER A 126 -16.92 -5.07 2.45
CA SER A 126 -15.64 -4.38 2.28
C SER A 126 -14.90 -4.81 1.01
N LEU A 127 -15.04 -6.08 0.58
CA LEU A 127 -14.42 -6.55 -0.66
C LEU A 127 -14.91 -5.81 -1.92
N ARG A 128 -16.10 -5.19 -1.88
CA ARG A 128 -16.61 -4.36 -3.01
C ARG A 128 -15.77 -3.11 -3.22
N ASN A 129 -15.03 -2.68 -2.20
CA ASN A 129 -14.14 -1.52 -2.26
C ASN A 129 -12.75 -1.86 -2.82
N LEU A 130 -12.49 -3.13 -3.17
CA LEU A 130 -11.22 -3.55 -3.78
C LEU A 130 -11.40 -3.83 -5.27
N ARG A 131 -10.59 -3.16 -6.09
CA ARG A 131 -10.43 -3.45 -7.51
C ARG A 131 -9.03 -3.99 -7.78
N ILE A 132 -8.92 -5.19 -8.32
CA ILE A 132 -7.64 -5.81 -8.70
C ILE A 132 -7.48 -5.73 -10.21
N ILE A 133 -6.29 -5.33 -10.67
CA ILE A 133 -5.89 -5.34 -12.07
C ILE A 133 -4.63 -6.18 -12.19
N ASP A 134 -4.79 -7.37 -12.74
CA ASP A 134 -3.67 -8.26 -13.04
C ASP A 134 -2.99 -7.81 -14.34
N CYS A 135 -1.68 -7.54 -14.25
CA CYS A 135 -0.85 -7.27 -15.41
C CYS A 135 0.06 -8.47 -15.63
N TYR A 136 0.12 -8.97 -16.85
CA TYR A 136 0.95 -10.12 -17.24
C TYR A 136 2.16 -9.73 -18.11
N SER A 137 2.27 -8.44 -18.48
CA SER A 137 3.38 -7.92 -19.28
C SER A 137 3.69 -6.46 -18.96
N SER A 138 4.91 -6.03 -19.28
CA SER A 138 5.35 -4.63 -19.16
C SER A 138 4.42 -3.66 -19.88
N GLU A 139 3.93 -4.03 -21.07
CA GLU A 139 3.02 -3.21 -21.85
C GLU A 139 1.64 -3.07 -21.18
N GLN A 140 1.07 -4.16 -20.66
CA GLN A 140 -0.19 -4.09 -19.90
C GLN A 140 -0.05 -3.21 -18.65
N PHE A 141 1.08 -3.32 -17.95
CA PHE A 141 1.35 -2.49 -16.79
C PHE A 141 1.45 -1.02 -17.15
N ARG A 142 2.25 -0.67 -18.17
CA ARG A 142 2.38 0.72 -18.66
C ARG A 142 1.06 1.31 -19.14
N LEU A 143 0.24 0.52 -19.85
CA LEU A 143 -1.09 0.94 -20.28
C LEU A 143 -1.99 1.21 -19.06
N THR A 144 -1.99 0.30 -18.07
CA THR A 144 -2.75 0.48 -16.82
C THR A 144 -2.33 1.75 -16.07
N LEU A 145 -1.02 2.05 -16.02
CA LEU A 145 -0.56 3.27 -15.38
C LEU A 145 -1.01 4.54 -16.12
N ARG A 146 -1.17 4.50 -17.45
CA ARG A 146 -1.65 5.62 -18.27
C ARG A 146 -3.16 5.83 -18.18
N THR A 147 -3.92 4.80 -17.82
CA THR A 147 -5.39 4.84 -17.67
C THR A 147 -5.84 5.03 -16.22
N LEU A 148 -4.92 5.37 -15.30
CA LEU A 148 -5.23 5.64 -13.90
C LEU A 148 -6.28 6.74 -13.72
N ASP A 149 -6.27 7.77 -14.57
CA ASP A 149 -7.28 8.85 -14.51
C ASP A 149 -8.70 8.28 -14.70
N ASP A 150 -8.92 7.43 -15.70
CA ASP A 150 -10.22 6.81 -15.96
C ASP A 150 -10.65 5.92 -14.78
N LEU A 151 -9.69 5.23 -14.15
CA LEU A 151 -9.95 4.41 -12.96
C LEU A 151 -10.39 5.27 -11.78
N PHE A 152 -9.72 6.39 -11.52
CA PHE A 152 -10.07 7.30 -10.42
C PHE A 152 -11.36 8.07 -10.68
N LEU A 153 -11.66 8.41 -11.94
CA LEU A 153 -12.93 9.00 -12.34
C LEU A 153 -14.11 8.03 -12.16
N SER A 154 -13.89 6.74 -12.41
CA SER A 154 -14.94 5.72 -12.28
C SER A 154 -15.41 5.51 -10.84
N ASN A 155 -14.57 5.81 -9.84
CA ASN A 155 -14.93 5.69 -8.43
C ASN A 155 -14.20 6.75 -7.59
N ALA A 156 -14.92 7.81 -7.23
CA ALA A 156 -14.41 8.90 -6.39
C ALA A 156 -14.00 8.45 -4.98
N GLY A 157 -14.47 7.28 -4.50
CA GLY A 157 -14.09 6.70 -3.21
C GLY A 157 -12.70 6.06 -3.17
N ILE A 158 -12.00 5.95 -4.31
CA ILE A 158 -10.63 5.45 -4.35
C ILE A 158 -9.70 6.44 -3.65
N ALA A 159 -9.09 6.02 -2.55
CA ALA A 159 -8.12 6.79 -1.78
C ALA A 159 -6.71 6.19 -1.80
N LEU A 160 -6.57 4.93 -2.24
CA LEU A 160 -5.31 4.21 -2.26
C LEU A 160 -5.09 3.46 -3.57
N LEU A 161 -3.92 3.67 -4.18
CA LEU A 161 -3.34 2.85 -5.24
C LEU A 161 -2.24 1.95 -4.65
N ALA A 162 -2.39 0.65 -4.77
CA ALA A 162 -1.42 -0.36 -4.36
C ALA A 162 -0.78 -1.00 -5.60
N ILE A 163 0.55 -1.20 -5.60
CA ILE A 163 1.27 -1.88 -6.70
C ILE A 163 2.15 -3.00 -6.11
N ASP A 164 1.92 -4.24 -6.51
CA ASP A 164 2.71 -5.40 -6.09
C ASP A 164 3.19 -6.20 -7.32
N SER A 165 4.38 -5.96 -7.85
CA SER A 165 5.49 -5.08 -7.47
C SER A 165 5.82 -4.09 -8.58
N ILE A 166 6.22 -2.86 -8.22
CA ILE A 166 6.58 -1.86 -9.24
C ILE A 166 7.79 -2.28 -10.09
N THR A 167 8.61 -3.21 -9.60
CA THR A 167 9.84 -3.69 -10.25
C THR A 167 9.67 -4.99 -11.03
N ALA A 168 8.45 -5.53 -11.16
CA ALA A 168 8.19 -6.85 -11.78
C ALA A 168 8.85 -7.03 -13.15
N TYR A 169 8.72 -6.02 -14.03
CA TYR A 169 9.24 -6.07 -15.41
C TYR A 169 10.60 -5.40 -15.60
N TYR A 170 11.30 -5.04 -14.50
CA TYR A 170 12.58 -4.33 -14.58
C TYR A 170 13.59 -5.04 -15.49
N TRP A 171 13.73 -6.37 -15.36
CA TRP A 171 14.70 -7.13 -16.13
C TRP A 171 14.36 -7.20 -17.62
N GLN A 172 13.07 -7.28 -17.96
CA GLN A 172 12.59 -7.28 -19.35
C GLN A 172 12.80 -5.90 -20.00
N ASP A 173 12.53 -4.83 -19.26
CA ASP A 173 12.68 -3.45 -19.76
C ASP A 173 14.15 -2.99 -19.86
N ARG A 174 15.07 -3.69 -19.19
CA ARG A 174 16.50 -3.34 -19.12
C ARG A 174 17.27 -3.71 -20.39
N GLU A 175 16.74 -4.59 -21.25
CA GLU A 175 17.47 -5.26 -22.34
C GLU A 175 18.33 -4.33 -23.24
N ASN A 176 18.04 -3.01 -23.29
CA ASN A 176 18.80 -2.04 -24.10
C ASN A 176 19.47 -0.89 -23.32
N CYS A 177 19.40 -0.81 -21.98
CA CYS A 177 19.96 0.32 -21.21
C CYS A 177 20.44 -0.07 -19.80
N VAL A 178 21.60 0.46 -19.37
CA VAL A 178 22.08 0.35 -17.98
C VAL A 178 21.35 1.37 -17.11
N ILE A 179 20.15 1.03 -16.66
CA ILE A 179 19.34 1.84 -15.74
C ILE A 179 19.36 1.14 -14.38
N SER A 180 19.64 1.86 -13.30
CA SER A 180 19.51 1.30 -11.94
C SER A 180 18.05 1.05 -11.59
N ILE A 181 17.78 0.10 -10.68
CA ILE A 181 16.41 -0.17 -10.21
C ILE A 181 15.75 1.12 -9.71
N ASP A 182 16.46 1.95 -8.93
CA ASP A 182 15.89 3.20 -8.42
C ASP A 182 15.58 4.22 -9.52
N SER A 183 16.37 4.26 -10.60
CA SER A 183 16.10 5.13 -11.76
C SER A 183 14.90 4.62 -12.57
N TYR A 184 14.76 3.30 -12.70
CA TYR A 184 13.59 2.67 -13.31
C TYR A 184 12.31 2.97 -12.52
N VAL A 185 12.33 2.72 -11.20
CA VAL A 185 11.23 3.04 -10.28
C VAL A 185 10.89 4.52 -10.32
N SER A 186 11.90 5.40 -10.32
CA SER A 186 11.70 6.85 -10.40
C SER A 186 10.95 7.28 -11.67
N LYS A 187 11.23 6.66 -12.82
CA LYS A 187 10.51 6.95 -14.07
C LYS A 187 9.04 6.55 -13.98
N LEU A 188 8.76 5.37 -13.43
CA LEU A 188 7.40 4.88 -13.24
C LEU A 188 6.63 5.71 -12.21
N LEU A 189 7.26 6.04 -11.07
CA LEU A 189 6.65 6.87 -10.03
C LEU A 189 6.30 8.26 -10.52
N ARG A 190 7.10 8.85 -11.41
CA ARG A 190 6.75 10.14 -12.01
C ARG A 190 5.42 10.06 -12.78
N LEU A 191 5.18 8.96 -13.48
CA LEU A 191 3.94 8.73 -14.22
C LEU A 191 2.79 8.44 -13.25
N VAL A 192 3.01 7.62 -12.23
CA VAL A 192 2.00 7.35 -11.17
C VAL A 192 1.60 8.64 -10.45
N LYS A 193 2.57 9.42 -9.95
CA LYS A 193 2.36 10.68 -9.21
C LYS A 193 1.64 11.73 -10.03
N MET A 194 1.84 11.75 -11.35
CA MET A 194 1.11 12.66 -12.25
C MET A 194 -0.41 12.44 -12.14
N HIS A 195 -0.84 11.18 -12.05
CA HIS A 195 -2.24 10.80 -11.92
C HIS A 195 -2.70 10.87 -10.46
N THR A 196 -1.95 10.28 -9.53
CA THR A 196 -2.40 10.17 -8.14
C THR A 196 -2.46 11.51 -7.41
N ASN A 197 -1.53 12.44 -7.68
CA ASN A 197 -1.59 13.79 -7.09
C ASN A 197 -2.77 14.59 -7.63
N ARG A 198 -3.15 14.39 -8.91
CA ARG A 198 -4.29 15.07 -9.53
C ARG A 198 -5.61 14.68 -8.87
N PHE A 199 -5.70 13.43 -8.40
CA PHE A 199 -6.91 12.85 -7.79
C PHE A 199 -6.81 12.70 -6.26
N ASN A 200 -5.77 13.20 -5.61
CA ASN A 200 -5.54 13.04 -4.16
C ASN A 200 -5.56 11.57 -3.71
N VAL A 201 -4.89 10.69 -4.43
CA VAL A 201 -4.78 9.26 -4.11
C VAL A 201 -3.41 8.91 -3.53
N THR A 202 -3.37 8.28 -2.37
CA THR A 202 -2.13 7.77 -1.76
C THR A 202 -1.60 6.59 -2.58
N THR A 203 -0.27 6.47 -2.71
CA THR A 203 0.35 5.35 -3.44
C THR A 203 1.17 4.48 -2.49
N ILE A 204 0.94 3.17 -2.50
CA ILE A 204 1.80 2.18 -1.84
C ILE A 204 2.34 1.24 -2.93
N TYR A 205 3.64 0.94 -2.89
CA TYR A 205 4.19 -0.07 -3.78
C TYR A 205 5.22 -0.95 -3.07
N THR A 206 5.32 -2.20 -3.52
CA THR A 206 6.46 -3.05 -3.17
C THR A 206 7.55 -2.90 -4.22
N LYS A 207 8.82 -3.01 -3.81
CA LYS A 207 9.96 -3.11 -4.72
C LYS A 207 10.91 -4.22 -4.31
N LEU A 208 11.60 -4.79 -5.31
CA LEU A 208 12.75 -5.65 -5.10
C LEU A 208 13.88 -4.83 -4.43
N PRO A 209 14.67 -5.40 -3.49
CA PRO A 209 15.83 -4.71 -2.97
C PRO A 209 16.78 -4.41 -4.14
N ALA A 210 17.43 -3.24 -4.10
CA ALA A 210 18.54 -3.00 -5.00
C ALA A 210 19.61 -4.06 -4.68
N SER A 211 19.87 -4.99 -5.61
CA SER A 211 21.05 -5.83 -5.54
C SER A 211 22.26 -4.91 -5.35
N VAL A 212 23.20 -5.30 -4.48
CA VAL A 212 24.52 -4.67 -4.39
C VAL A 212 25.32 -5.02 -5.66
N ASP A 213 24.79 -4.68 -6.83
CA ASP A 213 25.55 -4.70 -8.05
C ASP A 213 26.51 -3.52 -7.95
N ASN A 214 27.80 -3.85 -7.90
CA ASN A 214 28.97 -2.96 -7.86
C ASN A 214 29.08 -2.06 -9.12
N CYS A 215 28.01 -1.43 -9.56
CA CYS A 215 28.09 -0.32 -10.50
C CYS A 215 28.45 0.94 -9.70
N LYS A 216 29.76 1.08 -9.40
CA LYS A 216 30.39 2.38 -9.14
C LYS A 216 30.32 3.23 -10.43
N GLY A 217 29.12 3.54 -10.88
CA GLY A 217 28.84 4.49 -11.95
C GLY A 217 28.32 5.75 -11.29
N LYS A 218 29.03 6.85 -11.49
CA LYS A 218 28.74 8.21 -11.00
C LYS A 218 27.27 8.38 -10.60
N GLN A 219 27.07 8.68 -9.32
CA GLN A 219 25.83 9.23 -8.78
C GLN A 219 25.58 10.57 -9.47
N LEU A 220 25.10 10.52 -10.72
CA LEU A 220 24.64 11.68 -11.46
C LEU A 220 23.43 12.16 -10.70
N MET A 221 23.62 13.30 -10.05
CA MET A 221 22.61 14.11 -9.35
C MET A 221 21.31 14.10 -10.16
N ALA A 222 20.43 13.15 -9.83
CA ALA A 222 19.11 13.08 -10.41
C ALA A 222 18.30 14.12 -9.66
N ASN A 223 18.14 15.29 -10.30
CA ASN A 223 17.30 16.43 -9.90
C ASN A 223 16.34 16.11 -8.75
N HIS A 224 16.78 16.44 -7.54
CA HIS A 224 16.04 16.28 -6.29
C HIS A 224 14.87 17.27 -6.25
N SER A 225 13.66 16.85 -6.66
CA SER A 225 12.38 17.43 -6.18
C SER A 225 11.11 16.71 -6.64
N ALA A 226 11.13 15.88 -7.69
CA ALA A 226 9.88 15.34 -8.28
C ALA A 226 9.39 14.01 -7.66
N ASN A 227 10.28 13.21 -7.07
CA ASN A 227 9.97 11.87 -6.56
C ASN A 227 10.23 11.77 -5.06
N THR A 228 9.69 12.70 -4.27
CA THR A 228 9.71 12.57 -2.81
C THR A 228 8.97 11.29 -2.44
N ILE A 229 9.58 10.45 -1.60
CA ILE A 229 8.94 9.27 -1.03
C ILE A 229 8.81 9.59 0.46
N GLU A 230 7.57 9.72 0.91
CA GLU A 230 7.22 10.20 2.24
C GLU A 230 7.51 9.13 3.30
N TYR A 231 7.29 7.85 2.96
CA TYR A 231 7.57 6.73 3.84
C TYR A 231 8.35 5.63 3.10
N LYS A 232 9.48 5.20 3.66
CA LYS A 232 10.23 4.04 3.18
C LYS A 232 10.31 2.97 4.26
N ILE A 233 9.65 1.86 4.03
CA ILE A 233 9.58 0.71 4.91
C ILE A 233 10.59 -0.33 4.42
N HIS A 234 11.62 -0.59 5.23
CA HIS A 234 12.67 -1.56 4.93
C HIS A 234 12.52 -2.81 5.78
N LEU A 235 12.12 -3.91 5.15
CA LEU A 235 11.91 -5.20 5.80
C LEU A 235 13.16 -6.08 5.66
N ARG A 236 13.75 -6.49 6.78
CA ARG A 236 14.99 -7.27 6.84
C ARG A 236 14.82 -8.55 7.67
N LYS A 237 15.46 -9.63 7.21
CA LYS A 237 15.61 -10.86 8.00
C LYS A 237 16.69 -10.66 9.05
N ILE A 238 16.46 -11.22 10.25
CA ILE A 238 17.51 -11.36 11.26
C ILE A 238 18.05 -12.77 11.12
N HIS A 239 19.33 -12.91 10.75
CA HIS A 239 19.94 -14.24 10.63
C HIS A 239 19.90 -14.98 11.97
N GLY A 240 19.40 -16.21 11.97
CA GLY A 240 19.31 -17.05 13.18
C GLY A 240 18.11 -16.76 14.09
N SER A 241 17.14 -15.93 13.66
CA SER A 241 15.91 -15.67 14.41
C SER A 241 14.66 -15.91 13.56
N GLN A 242 13.56 -16.27 14.23
CA GLN A 242 12.21 -16.27 13.63
C GLN A 242 11.63 -14.86 13.49
N ASN A 243 12.29 -13.85 14.07
CA ASN A 243 11.86 -12.47 14.05
C ASN A 243 12.54 -11.67 12.92
N PHE A 244 11.86 -10.62 12.50
CA PHE A 244 12.29 -9.71 11.43
C PHE A 244 12.45 -8.30 11.98
N THR A 245 13.22 -7.47 11.26
CA THR A 245 13.39 -6.05 11.58
C THR A 245 12.79 -5.20 10.48
N CYS A 246 12.02 -4.18 10.87
CA CYS A 246 11.50 -3.14 10.01
C CYS A 246 12.21 -1.83 10.34
N ILE A 247 12.72 -1.12 9.33
CA ILE A 247 13.23 0.24 9.46
C ILE A 247 12.30 1.14 8.66
N LEU A 248 11.57 2.01 9.35
CA LEU A 248 10.72 3.02 8.76
C LEU A 248 11.52 4.33 8.67
N GLU A 249 11.75 4.81 7.46
CA GLU A 249 12.35 6.11 7.20
C GLU A 249 11.27 7.07 6.70
N THR A 250 11.21 8.24 7.30
CA THR A 250 10.42 9.39 6.87
C THR A 250 11.39 10.53 6.55
N GLY A 251 10.92 11.60 5.90
CA GLY A 251 11.77 12.75 5.59
C GLY A 251 12.45 13.40 6.80
N GLN A 252 11.97 13.15 8.03
CA GLN A 252 12.43 13.80 9.26
C GLN A 252 12.96 12.83 10.32
N SER A 253 12.66 11.52 10.23
CA SER A 253 13.02 10.56 11.27
C SER A 253 13.18 9.13 10.73
N SER A 254 13.92 8.31 11.46
CA SER A 254 13.99 6.88 11.25
C SER A 254 13.59 6.14 12.52
N LYS A 255 12.74 5.12 12.39
CA LYS A 255 12.24 4.28 13.49
C LYS A 255 12.53 2.82 13.17
N ARG A 256 13.15 2.10 14.12
CA ARG A 256 13.37 0.66 14.02
C ARG A 256 12.30 -0.07 14.83
N MET A 257 11.73 -1.14 14.26
CA MET A 257 10.72 -1.97 14.89
C MET A 257 11.03 -3.44 14.63
N ARG A 258 10.67 -4.31 15.57
CA ARG A 258 10.71 -5.76 15.35
C ARG A 258 9.32 -6.28 15.00
N TYR A 259 9.25 -7.32 14.18
CA TYR A 259 7.99 -7.96 13.83
C TYR A 259 8.15 -9.46 13.63
N SER A 260 7.04 -10.18 13.74
CA SER A 260 6.93 -11.57 13.33
C SER A 260 5.89 -11.74 12.22
N ILE A 261 6.07 -12.77 11.42
CA ILE A 261 5.12 -13.19 10.38
C ILE A 261 4.31 -14.34 10.96
N LEU A 262 3.00 -14.15 11.04
CA LEU A 262 2.02 -15.17 11.46
C LEU A 262 1.10 -15.49 10.28
N SER A 263 0.34 -16.58 10.37
CA SER A 263 -0.72 -16.87 9.37
C SER A 263 -1.71 -15.71 9.25
N SER A 264 -1.99 -15.07 10.38
CA SER A 264 -2.94 -13.96 10.51
C SER A 264 -2.37 -12.58 10.12
N GLY A 265 -1.14 -12.53 9.59
CA GLY A 265 -0.48 -11.32 9.11
C GLY A 265 0.81 -10.95 9.86
N ILE A 266 1.24 -9.70 9.68
CA ILE A 266 2.38 -9.13 10.40
C ILE A 266 1.95 -8.67 11.79
N LYS A 267 2.73 -9.04 12.81
CA LYS A 267 2.57 -8.58 14.19
C LYS A 267 3.80 -7.79 14.62
N TRP A 268 3.60 -6.50 14.92
CA TRP A 268 4.62 -5.65 15.53
C TRP A 268 4.90 -6.11 16.97
N LEU A 269 6.17 -6.23 17.32
CA LEU A 269 6.62 -6.55 18.66
C LEU A 269 6.89 -5.24 19.40
N ALA A 270 6.41 -5.13 20.65
CA ALA A 270 6.76 -3.99 21.48
C ALA A 270 8.27 -3.96 21.71
N ASP A 271 8.86 -2.77 21.68
CA ASP A 271 10.22 -2.59 22.16
C ASP A 271 10.22 -2.91 23.66
N GLN A 272 10.90 -3.99 24.04
CA GLN A 272 11.32 -4.14 25.42
C GLN A 272 12.34 -3.03 25.63
N GLY A 273 11.94 -1.98 26.33
CA GLY A 273 12.84 -0.91 26.72
C GLY A 273 14.06 -1.54 27.39
N GLU A 274 15.25 -1.14 26.95
CA GLU A 274 16.44 -1.23 27.79
C GLU A 274 16.13 -0.38 29.03
N GLY A 275 15.89 -1.07 30.15
CA GLY A 275 15.86 -0.48 31.48
C GLY A 275 17.27 -0.33 32.02
#